data_AF-A0A4U0SR66-F1
#
_entry.id   AF-A0A4U0SR66-F1
#
_cell.length_a   1.000
_cell.length_b   1.000
_cell.length_c   1.000
_cell.angle_alpha   90.00
_cell.angle_beta   90.00
_cell.angle_gamma   90.00
#
_symmetry.space_group_name_H-M   'P 1'
#
loop_
_entity.id
_entity.type
_entity.pdbx_description
1 polymer ?
#
loop_
_entity_poly.entity_id
_entity_poly.type
_entity_poly.pdbx_seq_one_letter_code
_entity_poly.pdbx_strand_id
1 'polypeptide(L)' 'MSHRDAESDVRRIAAQLAHELRETFAAQGYALDVMAAPPMGGRAYVEFAPLNEDMVRRLIDGLRRGPTT' A
#
# COMPACT_ATOMS: atom_id res chain seq x y z
N MET A 1 -3.64 3.40 -27.31
CA MET A 1 -3.79 3.91 -25.92
C MET A 1 -2.95 5.15 -25.79
N SER A 2 -3.54 6.28 -25.41
CA SER A 2 -2.76 7.49 -25.14
C SER A 2 -1.95 7.30 -23.86
N HIS A 3 -0.72 7.83 -23.81
CA HIS A 3 0.16 7.76 -22.65
C HIS A 3 -0.53 8.27 -21.36
N ARG A 4 -1.45 9.22 -21.52
CA ARG A 4 -2.27 9.82 -20.44
C ARG A 4 -3.28 8.84 -19.83
N ASP A 5 -3.83 7.93 -20.62
CA ASP A 5 -4.82 6.94 -20.15
C ASP A 5 -4.12 5.88 -19.29
N ALA A 6 -2.96 5.41 -19.74
CA ALA A 6 -2.14 4.46 -18.99
C ALA A 6 -1.67 5.04 -17.65
N GLU A 7 -1.25 6.31 -17.62
CA GLU A 7 -0.85 6.95 -16.36
C GLU A 7 -2.03 7.14 -15.40
N SER A 8 -3.21 7.49 -15.93
CA SER A 8 -4.44 7.59 -15.14
C SER A 8 -4.85 6.25 -14.53
N ASP A 9 -4.73 5.16 -15.29
CA ASP A 9 -5.04 3.81 -14.81
C ASP A 9 -4.06 3.36 -13.71
N VAL A 10 -2.76 3.63 -13.88
CA VAL A 10 -1.75 3.29 -12.86
C VAL A 10 -2.01 4.07 -11.56
N ARG A 11 -2.41 5.35 -11.64
CA ARG A 11 -2.78 6.13 -10.45
C ARG A 11 -4.00 5.54 -9.74
N ARG A 12 -5.02 5.13 -10.50
CA ARG A 12 -6.22 4.48 -9.93
C ARG A 12 -5.84 3.18 -9.21
N ILE A 13 -5.00 2.35 -9.83
CA ILE A 13 -4.54 1.09 -9.23
C ILE A 13 -3.72 1.35 -7.96
N ALA A 14 -2.84 2.35 -7.95
CA ALA A 14 -2.06 2.72 -6.76
C ALA A 14 -2.97 3.16 -5.60
N ALA A 15 -4.00 3.96 -5.88
CA ALA A 15 -4.98 4.40 -4.89
C ALA A 15 -5.78 3.23 -4.30
N GLN A 16 -6.20 2.29 -5.16
CA GLN A 16 -6.87 1.08 -4.71
C GLN A 16 -5.95 0.22 -3.84
N LEU A 17 -4.70 -0.01 -4.26
CA LEU A 17 -3.71 -0.75 -3.49
C LEU A 17 -3.47 -0.13 -2.11
N ALA A 18 -3.34 1.20 -2.03
CA ALA A 18 -3.18 1.90 -0.75
C ALA A 18 -4.41 1.74 0.17
N HIS A 19 -5.63 1.70 -0.39
CA HIS A 19 -6.84 1.43 0.38
C HIS A 19 -6.88 -0.01 0.91
N GLU A 20 -6.65 -1.00 0.05
CA GLU A 20 -6.65 -2.42 0.44
C GLU A 20 -5.60 -2.74 1.52
N LEU A 21 -4.42 -2.13 1.41
CA LEU A 21 -3.39 -2.27 2.43
C LEU A 21 -3.84 -1.69 3.78
N ARG A 22 -4.47 -0.51 3.79
CA ARG A 22 -5.01 0.09 5.02
C ARG A 22 -6.04 -0.81 5.67
N GLU A 23 -7.00 -1.33 4.90
CA GLU A 23 -8.04 -2.23 5.41
C GLU A 23 -7.44 -3.53 5.96
N THR A 24 -6.49 -4.12 5.23
CA THR A 24 -5.82 -5.37 5.63
C THR A 24 -5.06 -5.21 6.94
N PHE A 25 -4.30 -4.11 7.08
CA PHE A 25 -3.56 -3.83 8.30
C PHE A 25 -4.48 -3.43 9.45
N ALA A 26 -5.55 -2.68 9.19
CA ALA A 26 -6.56 -2.33 10.19
C ALA A 26 -7.26 -3.58 10.74
N ALA A 27 -7.58 -4.56 9.90
CA ALA A 27 -8.15 -5.84 10.31
C ALA A 27 -7.20 -6.64 11.25
N GLN A 28 -5.89 -6.39 11.16
CA GLN A 28 -4.87 -6.97 12.05
C GLN A 28 -4.57 -6.07 13.27
N GLY A 29 -5.31 -4.97 13.45
CA GLY A 29 -5.15 -4.04 14.57
C GLY A 29 -4.08 -2.96 14.38
N TYR A 30 -3.55 -2.79 13.17
CA TYR A 30 -2.57 -1.75 12.85
C TYR A 30 -3.25 -0.56 12.18
N ALA A 31 -3.15 0.62 12.79
CA ALA A 31 -3.55 1.88 12.17
C ALA A 31 -2.37 2.46 11.37
N LEU A 32 -2.30 2.12 10.08
CA LEU A 32 -1.28 2.65 9.17
C LEU A 32 -1.87 3.70 8.23
N ASP A 33 -1.10 4.77 8.00
CA ASP A 33 -1.38 5.68 6.91
C ASP A 33 -0.61 5.23 5.67
N VAL A 34 -1.34 4.75 4.67
CA VAL A 34 -0.82 4.29 3.39
C VAL A 34 -1.45 5.13 2.29
N MET A 35 -0.62 5.72 1.45
CA MET A 35 -1.02 6.60 0.37
C MET A 35 -0.46 6.16 -0.97
N ALA A 36 -1.16 6.49 -2.04
CA ALA A 36 -0.65 6.29 -3.39
C ALA A 36 0.47 7.30 -3.66
N ALA A 37 1.60 6.80 -4.12
CA ALA A 37 2.71 7.63 -4.58
C ALA A 37 2.59 7.91 -6.08
N PRO A 38 3.22 8.99 -6.58
CA PRO A 38 3.24 9.28 -8.01
C PRO A 38 3.76 8.09 -8.83
N PRO A 39 3.11 7.73 -9.95
CA PRO A 39 3.58 6.64 -10.79
C PRO A 39 4.93 7.00 -11.42
N MET A 40 5.84 6.03 -11.45
CA MET A 40 7.16 6.17 -12.06
C MET A 40 7.39 5.02 -13.04
N GLY A 41 7.74 5.34 -14.29
CA GLY A 41 8.00 4.34 -15.32
C GLY A 41 6.81 3.40 -15.60
N GLY A 42 5.57 3.89 -15.46
CA GLY A 42 4.34 3.10 -15.68
C GLY A 42 4.03 2.09 -14.56
N ARG A 43 4.62 2.25 -13.38
CA ARG A 43 4.40 1.37 -12.22
C ARG A 43 3.61 2.09 -11.13
N ALA A 44 2.80 1.32 -10.40
CA ALA A 44 2.08 1.78 -9.23
C ALA A 44 2.99 1.70 -8.00
N TYR A 45 2.93 2.73 -7.16
CA TYR A 45 3.69 2.82 -5.93
C TYR A 45 2.78 3.22 -4.78
N VAL A 46 3.10 2.75 -3.58
CA VAL A 46 2.47 3.17 -2.33
C VAL A 46 3.55 3.55 -1.34
N GLU A 47 3.22 4.50 -0.48
CA GLU A 47 4.09 5.00 0.57
C GLU A 47 3.36 4.91 1.91
N PHE A 48 4.15 4.70 2.96
CA PHE A 48 3.67 4.73 4.33
C PHE A 48 4.11 6.04 4.97
N ALA A 49 3.30 6.59 5.87
CA ALA A 49 3.81 7.58 6.82
C ALA A 49 5.00 7.00 7.60
N PRO A 50 5.92 7.83 8.13
CA PRO A 50 7.09 7.34 8.85
C PRO A 50 6.71 6.35 9.96
N LEU A 51 7.31 5.16 9.90
CA LEU A 51 7.11 4.09 10.87
C LEU A 51 8.35 3.97 11.76
N ASN A 52 8.15 3.70 13.04
CA ASN A 52 9.26 3.31 13.90
C ASN A 52 9.68 1.86 13.64
N GLU A 53 10.89 1.50 14.07
CA GLU A 53 11.48 0.18 13.82
C GLU A 53 10.60 -0.96 14.35
N ASP A 54 10.05 -0.82 15.56
CA ASP A 54 9.19 -1.84 16.17
C ASP A 54 7.94 -2.11 15.35
N MET A 55 7.30 -1.06 14.83
CA MET A 55 6.15 -1.17 13.94
C MET A 55 6.54 -1.90 12.66
N VAL A 56 7.65 -1.51 12.02
CA VAL A 56 8.14 -2.17 10.80
C VAL A 56 8.35 -3.66 11.03
N ARG A 57 8.99 -4.05 12.15
CA ARG A 57 9.20 -5.46 12.50
C ARG A 57 7.88 -6.22 12.67
N ARG A 58 6.90 -5.63 13.37
CA ARG A 58 5.58 -6.24 13.57
C ARG A 58 4.82 -6.43 12.26
N LEU A 59 4.89 -5.47 11.35
CA LEU A 59 4.26 -5.58 10.03
C LEU A 59 4.89 -6.71 9.21
N ILE A 60 6.23 -6.80 9.20
CA ILE A 60 6.95 -7.90 8.52
C ILE A 60 6.52 -9.26 9.09
N ASP A 61 6.41 -9.37 10.42
CA ASP A 61 5.97 -10.61 11.05
C ASP A 61 4.50 -10.95 10.74
N GLY A 62 3.61 -9.95 10.72
CA GLY A 62 2.21 -10.10 10.33
C GLY A 62 2.08 -10.62 8.89
N LEU A 63 2.84 -10.02 7.95
CA LEU A 63 2.85 -10.45 6.55
C LEU A 63 3.34 -11.89 6.37
N ARG A 64 4.34 -12.32 7.17
CA ARG A 64 4.89 -13.68 7.10
C ARG A 64 3.95 -14.75 7.64
N ARG A 65 3.14 -14.42 8.66
CA ARG A 65 2.19 -15.36 9.26
C ARG A 65 0.96 -15.61 8.38
N GLY A 66 0.68 -14.69 7.45
CA GLY A 66 -0.50 -14.74 6.61
C GLY A 66 -1.79 -14.42 7.40
N PRO A 67 -2.95 -14.36 6.73
CA PRO A 67 -4.22 -14.18 7.41
C PRO A 67 -4.50 -15.38 8.31
N THR A 68 -4.68 -15.15 9.62
CA THR A 68 -5.29 -16.15 10.52
C THR A 68 -6.76 -16.31 10.15
N THR A 69 -7.06 -17.34 9.37
CA THR A 69 -8.41 -17.83 9.07
C THR A 69 -9.07 -18.41 10.30
#